data_AF-A0A4Y2EM62-F1
#
_entry.id   AF-A0A4Y2EM62-F1
#
_cell.length_a   1.000
_cell.length_b   1.000
_cell.length_c   1.000
_cell.angle_alpha   90.00
_cell.angle_beta   90.00
_cell.angle_gamma   90.00
#
_symmetry.space_group_name_H-M   'P 1'
#
loop_
_entity.id
_entity.type
_entity.pdbx_description
1 polymer ?
#
loop_
_entity_poly.entity_id
_entity_poly.type
_entity_poly.pdbx_seq_one_letter_code
_entity_poly.pdbx_strand_id
1 'polypeptide(L)'
;MEVKYRIHTSSIPFRLLSFLFVIYNNSSWATFGKNIGFYCDDESIKKPFSGDSVRVSYLFSVLLALFPLFIYISERLMRKEIVKGGSHSGTSSCRLFIKFYYSGFLYVLLVTEVLKVFFTELRPHFYYSCLPNMTNIDCSKG
;
A
#
# COMPACT_ATOMS: atom_id res chain seq x y z
N MET A 1 -37.90 3.77 -6.39
CA MET A 1 -36.82 2.94 -6.94
C MET A 1 -35.70 2.85 -5.91
N GLU A 2 -35.75 1.85 -5.03
CA GLU A 2 -34.71 1.63 -4.03
C GLU A 2 -33.60 0.78 -4.65
N VAL A 3 -32.44 1.39 -4.92
CA VAL A 3 -31.25 0.68 -5.38
C VAL A 3 -30.68 -0.09 -4.20
N LYS A 4 -31.19 -1.30 -3.97
CA LYS A 4 -30.65 -2.25 -2.99
C LYS A 4 -29.34 -2.81 -3.52
N TYR A 5 -28.23 -2.15 -3.18
CA TYR A 5 -26.88 -2.68 -3.41
C TYR A 5 -26.74 -4.01 -2.65
N ARG A 6 -27.02 -5.11 -3.35
CA ARG A 6 -26.72 -6.47 -2.91
C ARG A 6 -25.20 -6.64 -2.99
N ILE A 7 -24.49 -6.24 -1.94
CA ILE A 7 -23.05 -6.47 -1.79
C ILE A 7 -22.86 -7.99 -1.82
N HIS A 8 -22.38 -8.47 -2.95
CA HIS A 8 -22.18 -9.88 -3.23
C HIS A 8 -21.24 -10.47 -2.18
N THR A 9 -21.69 -11.53 -1.49
CA THR A 9 -20.91 -12.34 -0.53
C THR A 9 -19.57 -12.85 -1.10
N SER A 10 -19.38 -12.78 -2.42
CA SER A 10 -18.15 -13.12 -3.15
C SER A 10 -17.02 -12.11 -2.97
N SER A 11 -17.30 -10.88 -2.52
CA SER A 11 -16.30 -9.83 -2.37
C SER A 11 -15.48 -9.93 -1.07
N ILE A 12 -16.01 -10.59 -0.05
CA ILE A 12 -15.34 -10.81 1.24
C ILE A 12 -14.14 -11.76 1.11
N PRO A 13 -14.25 -12.94 0.46
CA PRO A 13 -13.08 -13.82 0.30
C PRO A 13 -12.00 -13.19 -0.57
N PHE A 14 -12.37 -12.40 -1.60
CA PHE A 14 -11.40 -11.66 -2.41
C PHE A 14 -10.61 -10.64 -1.59
N ARG A 15 -11.28 -9.88 -0.71
CA ARG A 15 -10.62 -8.92 0.19
C ARG A 15 -9.65 -9.61 1.15
N LEU A 16 -10.07 -10.71 1.76
CA LEU A 16 -9.20 -11.49 2.65
C LEU A 16 -7.97 -12.05 1.92
N LEU A 17 -8.19 -12.63 0.74
CA LEU A 17 -7.11 -13.16 -0.09
C LEU A 17 -6.12 -12.05 -0.50
N SER A 18 -6.63 -10.89 -0.94
CA SER A 18 -5.79 -9.74 -1.30
C SER A 18 -4.95 -9.25 -0.12
N PHE A 19 -5.51 -9.23 1.09
CA PHE A 19 -4.80 -8.80 2.28
C PHE A 19 -3.70 -9.79 2.69
N LEU A 20 -4.00 -11.10 2.65
CA LEU A 20 -3.00 -12.16 2.89
C LEU A 20 -1.88 -12.13 1.84
N PHE A 21 -2.21 -11.90 0.57
CA PHE A 21 -1.22 -11.73 -0.49
C PHE A 21 -0.29 -10.55 -0.22
N VAL A 22 -0.82 -9.39 0.18
CA VAL A 22 0.01 -8.22 0.52
C VAL A 22 0.92 -8.51 1.73
N ILE A 23 0.41 -9.17 2.79
CA ILE A 23 1.22 -9.54 3.95
C ILE A 23 2.35 -10.49 3.55
N TYR A 24 2.05 -11.50 2.73
CA TYR A 24 3.04 -12.46 2.27
C TYR A 24 4.18 -11.78 1.49
N ASN A 25 3.85 -10.92 0.52
CA ASN A 25 4.84 -10.23 -0.31
C ASN A 25 5.68 -9.19 0.46
N ASN A 26 5.10 -8.54 1.48
CA ASN A 26 5.82 -7.56 2.29
C ASN A 26 6.70 -8.21 3.38
N SER A 27 6.42 -9.46 3.74
CA SER A 27 7.28 -10.19 4.67
C SER A 27 8.66 -10.40 4.04
N SER A 28 9.73 -10.31 4.84
CA SER A 28 11.13 -10.51 4.41
C SER A 28 11.39 -11.87 3.72
N TRP A 29 10.41 -12.77 3.77
CA TRP A 29 10.45 -14.10 3.19
C TRP A 29 10.20 -14.09 1.68
N ALA A 30 9.40 -13.16 1.15
CA ALA A 30 9.11 -13.11 -0.29
C ALA A 30 10.31 -12.64 -1.13
N THR A 31 11.26 -11.94 -0.51
CA THR A 31 12.50 -11.48 -1.14
C THR A 31 13.63 -12.51 -1.10
N PHE A 32 13.47 -13.62 -0.38
CA PHE A 32 14.48 -14.67 -0.28
C PHE A 32 14.37 -15.63 -1.48
N GLY A 33 15.23 -15.46 -2.49
CA GLY A 33 15.39 -16.44 -3.58
C GLY A 33 15.23 -15.90 -5.01
N LYS A 34 14.91 -14.61 -5.19
CA LYS A 34 14.93 -14.01 -6.53
C LYS A 34 16.35 -13.48 -6.81
N ASN A 35 17.11 -14.20 -7.64
CA ASN A 35 18.46 -13.79 -8.06
C ASN A 35 18.35 -12.59 -9.01
N ILE A 36 18.24 -11.39 -8.45
CA ILE A 36 18.30 -10.13 -9.20
C ILE A 36 19.67 -9.52 -8.87
N GLY A 37 20.48 -9.32 -9.90
CA GLY A 37 21.84 -8.81 -9.77
C GLY A 37 21.90 -7.28 -9.86
N PHE A 38 23.07 -6.74 -9.52
CA PHE A 38 23.43 -5.35 -9.82
C PHE A 38 24.26 -5.30 -11.10
N TYR A 39 24.05 -4.26 -11.90
CA TYR A 39 24.93 -3.96 -13.03
C TYR A 39 26.06 -3.04 -12.55
N CYS A 40 27.28 -3.31 -12.99
CA CYS A 40 28.45 -2.56 -12.52
C CYS A 40 28.45 -1.09 -13.02
N ASP A 41 27.67 -0.78 -14.06
CA ASP A 41 27.57 0.56 -14.64
C ASP A 41 26.38 1.40 -14.09
N ASP A 42 25.67 0.90 -13.07
CA ASP A 42 24.53 1.62 -12.50
C ASP A 42 24.98 2.79 -11.61
N GLU A 43 24.65 4.02 -12.03
CA GLU A 43 24.96 5.25 -11.31
C GLU A 43 24.17 5.37 -9.98
N SER A 44 23.06 4.64 -9.86
CA SER A 44 22.17 4.65 -8.67
C SER A 44 22.84 4.05 -7.43
N ILE A 45 23.82 3.14 -7.62
CA ILE A 45 24.56 2.47 -6.54
C ILE A 45 25.73 3.34 -6.04
N LYS A 46 26.20 4.30 -6.85
CA LYS A 46 27.34 5.18 -6.50
C LYS A 46 27.01 6.20 -5.41
N LYS A 47 25.73 6.37 -5.06
CA LYS A 47 25.27 7.38 -4.11
C LYS A 47 25.10 6.80 -2.70
N PRO A 48 25.61 7.47 -1.64
CA PRO A 48 25.43 7.05 -0.25
C PRO A 48 23.96 7.00 0.13
N PHE A 49 23.53 5.87 0.70
CA PHE A 49 22.18 5.74 1.25
C PHE A 49 22.09 6.50 2.58
N SER A 50 21.33 7.59 2.60
CA SER A 50 21.14 8.45 3.79
C SER A 50 20.02 7.99 4.73
N GLY A 51 19.51 6.77 4.57
CA GLY A 51 18.40 6.26 5.37
C GLY A 51 17.02 6.71 4.87
N ASP A 52 15.99 5.94 5.19
CA ASP A 52 14.61 6.31 4.87
C ASP A 52 14.18 7.50 5.72
N SER A 53 13.81 8.61 5.07
CA SER A 53 13.35 9.83 5.77
C SER A 53 11.98 9.63 6.45
N VAL A 54 11.18 8.66 5.99
CA VAL A 54 9.83 8.40 6.52
C VAL A 54 9.64 6.90 6.78
N ARG A 55 9.28 6.58 8.03
CA ARG A 55 8.98 5.20 8.43
C ARG A 55 7.69 4.71 7.79
N VAL A 56 7.71 3.49 7.26
CA VAL A 56 6.54 2.83 6.64
C VAL A 56 5.36 2.76 7.61
N SER A 57 5.62 2.51 8.90
CA SER A 57 4.60 2.51 9.95
C SER A 57 3.85 3.84 10.06
N TYR A 58 4.55 4.97 9.88
CA TYR A 58 3.94 6.29 9.91
C TYR A 58 3.00 6.50 8.72
N LEU A 59 3.43 6.12 7.51
CA LEU A 59 2.60 6.18 6.30
C LEU A 59 1.30 5.38 6.45
N PHE A 60 1.39 4.12 6.92
CA PHE A 60 0.20 3.29 7.14
C PHE A 60 -0.70 3.86 8.25
N SER A 61 -0.13 4.41 9.31
CA SER A 61 -0.90 5.01 10.41
C SER A 61 -1.73 6.20 9.91
N VAL A 62 -1.15 7.08 9.10
CA VAL A 62 -1.84 8.22 8.52
C VAL A 62 -2.95 7.76 7.57
N LEU A 63 -2.67 6.81 6.68
CA LEU A 63 -3.64 6.31 5.69
C LEU A 63 -4.81 5.54 6.34
N LEU A 64 -4.54 4.69 7.33
CA LEU A 64 -5.57 3.86 7.96
C LEU A 64 -6.40 4.59 9.02
N ALA A 65 -5.87 5.65 9.63
CA ALA A 65 -6.55 6.38 10.71
C ALA A 65 -6.97 7.80 10.32
N LEU A 66 -6.04 8.64 9.85
CA LEU A 66 -6.29 10.08 9.68
C LEU A 66 -7.25 10.37 8.52
N PHE A 67 -7.07 9.73 7.38
CA PHE A 67 -7.96 9.88 6.22
C PHE A 67 -9.42 9.45 6.49
N PRO A 68 -9.70 8.25 7.05
CA PRO A 68 -11.08 7.88 7.38
C PRO A 68 -11.69 8.74 8.49
N LEU A 69 -10.88 9.25 9.43
CA LEU A 69 -11.35 10.26 10.39
C LEU A 69 -11.77 11.55 9.68
N PHE A 70 -11.02 12.01 8.70
CA PHE A 70 -11.37 13.18 7.91
C PHE A 70 -12.67 12.99 7.11
N ILE A 71 -12.85 11.81 6.50
CA ILE A 71 -14.11 11.43 5.82
C ILE A 71 -15.28 11.41 6.82
N TYR A 72 -15.06 10.87 8.02
CA TYR A 72 -16.07 10.84 9.06
C TYR A 72 -16.48 12.25 9.50
N ILE A 73 -15.51 13.15 9.74
CA ILE A 73 -15.76 14.53 10.16
C ILE A 73 -16.47 15.31 9.05
N SER A 74 -15.99 15.21 7.81
CA SER A 74 -16.58 15.95 6.68
C SER A 74 -18.03 15.56 6.44
N GLU A 75 -18.38 14.27 6.53
CA GLU A 75 -19.77 13.84 6.42
C GLU A 75 -20.63 14.37 7.58
N ARG A 76 -20.10 14.39 8.81
CA ARG A 76 -20.82 14.94 9.96
C ARG A 76 -21.07 16.43 9.83
N LEU A 77 -20.10 17.19 9.32
CA LEU A 77 -20.25 18.63 9.07
C LEU A 77 -21.28 18.88 7.96
N MET A 78 -21.17 18.18 6.82
CA MET A 78 -22.12 18.30 5.71
C MET A 78 -23.55 17.90 6.14
N ARG A 79 -23.68 16.87 6.98
CA ARG A 79 -24.97 16.45 7.54
C ARG A 79 -25.57 17.49 8.48
N LYS A 80 -24.77 18.18 9.30
CA LYS A 80 -25.27 19.25 10.17
C LYS A 80 -25.92 20.37 9.37
N GLU A 81 -25.35 20.73 8.22
CA GLU A 81 -25.95 21.73 7.33
C GLU A 81 -27.25 21.23 6.68
N ILE A 82 -27.32 19.96 6.28
CA ILE A 82 -28.54 19.37 5.67
C ILE A 82 -29.67 19.16 6.69
N VAL A 83 -29.37 18.77 7.94
CA VAL A 83 -30.40 18.49 8.97
C VAL A 83 -31.14 19.75 9.43
N LYS A 84 -30.56 20.95 9.26
CA LYS A 84 -31.30 22.22 9.41
C LYS A 84 -32.52 22.31 8.46
N GLY A 85 -32.55 21.53 7.38
CA GLY A 85 -33.63 21.44 6.39
C GLY A 85 -34.57 20.23 6.52
N GLY A 86 -34.43 19.39 7.56
CA GLY A 86 -35.37 18.31 7.85
C GLY A 86 -35.28 17.07 6.94
N SER A 87 -34.40 16.12 7.28
CA SER A 87 -34.63 14.69 6.97
C SER A 87 -33.69 13.80 7.77
N HIS A 88 -34.26 12.82 8.47
CA HIS A 88 -33.60 11.97 9.46
C HIS A 88 -33.33 10.57 8.87
N SER A 89 -32.24 10.42 8.12
CA SER A 89 -31.68 9.10 7.77
C SER A 89 -30.24 9.27 7.29
N GLY A 90 -29.24 8.68 7.97
CA GLY A 90 -27.93 8.57 7.33
C GLY A 90 -26.71 8.19 8.16
N THR A 91 -26.89 7.51 9.29
CA THR A 91 -25.81 6.66 9.83
C THR A 91 -25.44 5.50 8.87
N SER A 92 -26.26 5.21 7.87
CA SER A 92 -25.99 4.21 6.82
C SER A 92 -24.96 4.68 5.78
N SER A 93 -24.92 5.98 5.45
CA SER A 93 -24.07 6.51 4.38
C SER A 93 -22.58 6.49 4.76
N CYS A 94 -22.23 6.87 5.99
CA CYS A 94 -20.85 6.89 6.47
C CYS A 94 -20.16 5.53 6.43
N ARG A 95 -20.86 4.50 6.90
CA ARG A 95 -20.34 3.13 6.84
C ARG A 95 -20.10 2.68 5.39
N LEU A 96 -20.89 3.17 4.44
CA LEU A 96 -20.71 2.84 3.03
C LEU A 96 -19.46 3.53 2.45
N PHE A 97 -19.27 4.82 2.71
CA PHE A 97 -18.08 5.56 2.25
C PHE A 97 -16.79 5.01 2.82
N ILE A 98 -16.76 4.71 4.13
CA ILE A 98 -15.60 4.10 4.78
C ILE A 98 -15.31 2.71 4.18
N LYS A 99 -16.35 1.90 3.90
CA LYS A 99 -16.18 0.61 3.23
C LYS A 99 -15.60 0.72 1.82
N PHE A 100 -15.99 1.74 1.06
CA PHE A 100 -15.43 2.01 -0.26
C PHE A 100 -13.98 2.48 -0.18
N TYR A 101 -13.67 3.37 0.77
CA TYR A 101 -12.31 3.84 1.00
C TYR A 101 -11.34 2.68 1.26
N TYR A 102 -11.64 1.81 2.24
CA TYR A 102 -10.78 0.67 2.54
C TYR A 102 -10.72 -0.35 1.37
N SER A 103 -11.79 -0.49 0.60
CA SER A 103 -11.78 -1.35 -0.58
C SER A 103 -10.85 -0.81 -1.67
N GLY A 104 -10.89 0.50 -1.93
CA GLY A 104 -10.00 1.15 -2.90
C GLY A 104 -8.55 1.13 -2.42
N PHE A 105 -8.32 1.36 -1.13
CA PHE A 105 -7.01 1.26 -0.52
C PHE A 105 -6.38 -0.13 -0.70
N LEU A 106 -7.14 -1.20 -0.43
CA LEU A 106 -6.69 -2.58 -0.67
C LEU A 106 -6.38 -2.84 -2.14
N TYR A 107 -7.18 -2.30 -3.06
CA TYR A 107 -6.94 -2.46 -4.50
C TYR A 107 -5.64 -1.78 -4.95
N VAL A 108 -5.41 -0.54 -4.51
CA VAL A 108 -4.16 0.18 -4.79
C VAL A 108 -2.97 -0.58 -4.24
N LEU A 109 -3.04 -1.08 -2.99
CA LEU A 109 -1.99 -1.90 -2.42
C LEU A 109 -1.70 -3.15 -3.25
N LEU A 110 -2.74 -3.89 -3.65
CA LEU A 110 -2.59 -5.08 -4.47
C LEU A 110 -1.92 -4.76 -5.81
N VAL A 111 -2.38 -3.73 -6.53
CA VAL A 111 -1.76 -3.32 -7.80
C VAL A 111 -0.30 -2.94 -7.59
N THR A 112 0.03 -2.20 -6.52
CA THR A 112 1.43 -1.83 -6.25
C THR A 112 2.30 -3.02 -5.91
N GLU A 113 1.82 -4.02 -5.16
CA GLU A 113 2.59 -5.24 -4.88
C GLU A 113 2.80 -6.07 -6.14
N VAL A 114 1.77 -6.21 -6.98
CA VAL A 114 1.88 -6.88 -8.28
C VAL A 114 2.92 -6.18 -9.16
N LEU A 115 2.88 -4.85 -9.22
CA LEU A 115 3.87 -4.07 -9.97
C LEU A 115 5.29 -4.25 -9.42
N LYS A 116 5.49 -4.34 -8.10
CA LYS A 116 6.81 -4.63 -7.51
C LYS A 116 7.34 -6.00 -7.93
N VAL A 117 6.48 -7.00 -8.03
CA VAL A 117 6.89 -8.36 -8.48
C VAL A 117 7.31 -8.35 -9.95
N PHE A 118 6.62 -7.56 -10.78
CA PHE A 118 6.96 -7.42 -12.21
C PHE A 118 8.21 -6.56 -12.44
N PHE A 119 8.29 -5.38 -11.82
CA PHE A 119 9.40 -4.44 -11.92
C PHE A 119 10.31 -4.56 -10.69
N THR A 120 11.11 -5.62 -10.65
CA THR A 120 12.07 -5.82 -9.55
C THR A 120 13.38 -5.12 -9.82
N GLU A 121 13.49 -3.87 -9.37
CA GLU A 121 14.77 -3.21 -9.11
C GLU A 121 15.13 -3.36 -7.64
N LEU A 122 16.38 -3.73 -7.31
CA LEU A 122 16.81 -3.75 -5.91
C LEU A 122 16.85 -2.32 -5.38
N ARG A 123 16.27 -2.11 -4.19
CA ARG A 123 16.43 -0.84 -3.50
C ARG A 123 17.90 -0.66 -3.10
N PRO A 124 18.53 0.49 -3.39
CA PRO A 124 19.96 0.73 -3.17
C PRO A 124 20.44 0.53 -1.72
N HIS A 125 19.54 0.54 -0.72
CA HIS A 125 19.87 0.20 0.67
C HIS A 125 20.49 -1.21 0.84
N PHE A 126 20.19 -2.14 -0.08
CA PHE A 126 20.63 -3.53 0.03
C PHE A 126 22.15 -3.66 -0.09
N TYR A 127 22.76 -2.87 -0.96
CA TYR A 127 24.22 -2.83 -1.13
C TYR A 127 24.92 -2.42 0.17
N TYR A 128 24.39 -1.40 0.86
CA TYR A 128 24.93 -0.92 2.14
C TYR A 128 24.71 -1.90 3.29
N SER A 129 23.57 -2.60 3.33
CA SER A 129 23.28 -3.56 4.40
C SER A 129 24.01 -4.89 4.23
N CYS A 130 24.26 -5.32 2.98
CA CYS A 130 24.80 -6.64 2.69
C CYS A 130 26.31 -6.64 2.37
N LEU A 131 26.94 -5.47 2.18
CA LEU A 131 28.39 -5.26 1.98
C LEU A 131 29.08 -6.45 1.30
N PRO A 132 28.73 -6.74 0.03
CA PRO A 132 29.22 -7.94 -0.62
C PRO A 132 30.74 -7.84 -0.81
N ASN A 133 31.43 -8.97 -0.64
CA ASN A 133 32.87 -9.05 -0.90
C ASN A 133 33.13 -8.84 -2.39
N MET A 134 33.63 -7.65 -2.72
CA MET A 134 33.96 -7.21 -4.09
C MET A 134 34.99 -8.09 -4.80
N THR A 135 35.79 -8.84 -4.04
CA THR A 135 36.76 -9.80 -4.57
C THR A 135 36.14 -10.97 -5.32
N ASN A 136 34.86 -11.28 -5.06
CA ASN A 136 34.13 -12.37 -5.71
C ASN A 136 33.27 -11.88 -6.90
N ILE A 137 33.29 -10.58 -7.21
CA ILE A 137 32.45 -9.96 -8.25
C ILE A 137 33.35 -9.52 -9.39
N ASP A 138 33.27 -10.21 -10.54
CA ASP A 138 34.06 -9.88 -11.74
C ASP A 138 33.28 -8.90 -12.64
N CYS A 139 33.45 -7.60 -12.37
CA CYS A 139 32.85 -6.52 -13.16
C CYS A 139 33.55 -6.27 -14.52
N SER A 140 34.53 -7.09 -14.91
CA SER A 140 35.24 -6.89 -16.19
C SER A 140 34.42 -7.34 -17.41
N LYS A 141 33.27 -8.01 -17.20
CA LYS A 141 32.43 -8.59 -18.26
C LYS A 141 31.17 -7.78 -18.62
N GLY A 142 30.93 -6.65 -17.94
CA GLY A 142 29.77 -5.76 -18.17
C GLY A 142 28.57 -6.10 -17.30
#